data_AF-A0AAV0L306-F1
#
_entry.id   AF-A0AAV0L306-F1
#
_cell.length_a   1.000
_cell.length_b   1.000
_cell.length_c   1.000
_cell.angle_alpha   90.00
_cell.angle_beta   90.00
_cell.angle_gamma   90.00
#
_symmetry.space_group_name_H-M   'P 1'
#
loop_
_entity.id
_entity.type
_entity.pdbx_description
1 polymer ?
#
loop_
_entity_poly.entity_id
_entity_poly.type
_entity_poly.pdbx_seq_one_letter_code
_entity_poly.pdbx_strand_id
1 'polypeptide(L)'
;MKQYGVSRKEAIDVLSDLVEENWKIINGELLNPPAHVPKEILLIFLGFAQIMEVLYGDGDGYTNSKTTTKDMLTALLVTPFNV
;
A
#
# COMPACT_ATOMS: atom_id res chain seq x y z
N MET A 1 10.09 12.21 13.76
CA MET A 1 10.54 12.35 15.16
C MET A 1 11.94 12.97 15.26
N LYS A 2 13.06 12.21 15.17
CA LYS A 2 14.43 12.73 15.42
C LYS A 2 14.80 14.00 14.65
N GLN A 3 14.48 14.06 13.35
CA GLN A 3 14.82 15.19 12.49
C GLN A 3 14.09 16.49 12.88
N TYR A 4 12.86 16.39 13.38
CA TYR A 4 11.98 17.53 13.62
C TYR A 4 11.62 17.74 15.10
N GLY A 5 12.15 16.91 16.00
CA GLY A 5 11.84 16.96 17.43
C GLY A 5 10.39 16.61 17.82
N VAL A 6 9.59 16.09 16.88
CA VAL A 6 8.15 15.84 17.07
C VAL A 6 7.84 14.50 17.75
N SER A 7 6.65 14.41 18.33
CA SER A 7 6.09 13.18 18.91
C SER A 7 5.85 12.10 17.84
N ARG A 8 5.62 10.87 18.31
CA ARG A 8 5.25 9.76 17.42
C ARG A 8 3.94 10.03 16.68
N LYS A 9 2.93 10.54 17.38
CA LYS A 9 1.62 10.82 16.79
C LYS A 9 1.73 11.85 15.66
N GLU A 10 2.38 12.98 15.93
CA GLU A 10 2.59 14.03 14.92
C GLU A 10 3.37 13.50 13.71
N ALA A 11 4.37 12.64 13.93
CA ALA A 11 5.10 12.02 12.83
C ALA A 11 4.21 11.07 11.99
N ILE A 12 3.30 10.32 12.63
CA ILE A 12 2.35 9.45 11.93
C ILE A 12 1.36 10.30 11.13
N ASP A 13 0.76 11.32 11.73
CA ASP A 13 -0.23 12.18 11.08
C ASP A 13 0.36 12.80 9.78
N VAL A 14 1.58 13.37 9.85
CA VAL A 14 2.25 13.95 8.66
C VAL A 14 2.62 12.90 7.60
N LEU A 15 3.03 11.69 8.00
CA LEU A 15 3.33 10.62 7.05
C LEU A 15 2.06 10.10 6.38
N SER A 16 0.94 10.03 7.09
CA SER A 16 -0.36 9.65 6.54
C SER A 16 -0.83 10.67 5.51
N ASP A 17 -0.73 11.97 5.80
CA ASP A 17 -1.06 13.02 4.84
C ASP A 17 -0.22 12.89 3.56
N LEU A 18 1.09 12.62 3.69
CA LEU A 18 1.97 12.39 2.55
C LEU A 18 1.53 11.16 1.74
N VAL A 19 1.12 10.07 2.38
CA VAL A 19 0.60 8.88 1.69
C VAL A 19 -0.67 9.23 0.91
N GLU A 20 -1.61 9.97 1.50
CA GLU A 20 -2.84 10.41 0.82
C GLU A 20 -2.55 11.31 -0.39
N GLU A 21 -1.59 12.23 -0.28
CA GLU A 21 -1.14 13.07 -1.39
C GLU A 21 -0.53 12.23 -2.52
N ASN A 22 0.32 11.27 -2.19
CA ASN A 22 0.94 10.39 -3.18
C ASN A 22 -0.07 9.47 -3.88
N TRP A 23 -1.12 9.02 -3.18
CA TRP A 23 -2.23 8.30 -3.82
C TRP A 23 -2.92 9.14 -4.90
N LYS A 24 -3.10 10.44 -4.69
CA LYS A 24 -3.67 11.35 -5.71
C LYS A 24 -2.78 11.47 -6.93
N ILE A 25 -1.46 11.50 -6.74
CA ILE A 25 -0.47 11.52 -7.83
C ILE A 25 -0.54 10.22 -8.64
N ILE A 26 -0.47 9.05 -7.98
CA ILE A 26 -0.55 7.75 -8.64
C ILE A 26 -1.84 7.64 -9.47
N ASN A 27 -2.97 8.05 -8.90
CA ASN A 27 -4.25 8.04 -9.61
C ASN A 27 -4.26 8.99 -10.82
N GLY A 28 -3.65 10.18 -10.70
CA GLY A 28 -3.49 11.12 -11.81
C GLY A 28 -2.69 10.55 -12.98
N GLU A 29 -1.55 9.93 -12.68
CA GLU A 29 -0.69 9.27 -13.67
C GLU A 29 -1.39 8.08 -14.34
N LEU A 30 -2.24 7.34 -13.62
CA LEU A 30 -3.02 6.23 -14.21
C LEU A 30 -4.16 6.72 -15.12
N LEU A 31 -4.76 7.88 -14.80
CA LEU A 31 -5.81 8.49 -15.61
C LEU A 31 -5.26 9.13 -16.88
N ASN A 32 -4.08 9.76 -16.80
CA ASN A 32 -3.38 10.37 -17.93
C ASN A 32 -1.93 9.87 -18.02
N PRO A 33 -1.72 8.63 -18.50
CA PRO A 33 -0.39 8.02 -18.56
C PRO A 33 0.60 8.84 -19.39
N PRO A 34 1.87 8.98 -18.94
CA PRO A 34 2.92 9.58 -19.74
C PRO A 34 3.10 8.80 -21.05
N ALA A 35 3.17 9.49 -22.18
CA ALA A 35 3.24 8.85 -23.50
C ALA A 35 4.44 7.91 -23.71
N HIS A 36 5.50 8.07 -22.91
CA HIS A 36 6.71 7.26 -22.97
C HIS A 36 6.72 6.08 -21.98
N VAL A 37 5.68 5.93 -21.15
CA VAL A 37 5.58 4.86 -20.15
C VAL A 37 4.39 3.96 -20.50
N PRO A 38 4.62 2.66 -20.78
CA PRO A 38 3.55 1.70 -20.95
C PRO A 38 2.66 1.63 -19.70
N LYS A 39 1.33 1.55 -19.90
CA LYS A 39 0.36 1.50 -18.81
C LYS A 39 0.56 0.28 -17.91
N GLU A 40 1.03 -0.83 -18.48
CA GLU A 40 1.34 -2.07 -17.78
C GLU A 40 2.41 -1.85 -16.70
N ILE A 41 3.41 -0.99 -16.97
CA ILE A 41 4.43 -0.64 -15.99
C ILE A 41 3.81 0.14 -14.82
N LEU A 42 2.92 1.10 -15.11
CA LEU A 42 2.22 1.86 -14.07
C LEU A 42 1.37 0.94 -13.18
N LEU A 43 0.73 -0.07 -13.76
CA LEU A 43 -0.07 -1.04 -13.01
C LEU A 43 0.78 -1.93 -12.10
N ILE A 44 2.02 -2.25 -12.47
CA ILE A 44 2.95 -2.98 -11.60
C ILE A 44 3.29 -2.13 -10.36
N PHE A 45 3.60 -0.85 -10.56
CA PHE A 45 3.89 0.07 -9.44
C PHE A 45 2.67 0.33 -8.56
N LEU A 46 1.49 0.45 -9.15
CA LEU A 46 0.23 0.49 -8.41
C LEU A 46 0.08 -0.76 -7.52
N GLY A 47 0.36 -1.95 -8.08
CA GLY A 47 0.32 -3.20 -7.33
C GLY A 47 1.27 -3.20 -6.12
N PHE A 48 2.48 -2.64 -6.27
CA PHE A 48 3.39 -2.50 -5.12
C PHE A 48 2.85 -1.57 -4.04
N ALA A 49 2.27 -0.42 -4.40
CA ALA A 49 1.64 0.48 -3.44
C ALA A 49 0.46 -0.19 -2.71
N GLN A 50 -0.40 -0.90 -3.45
CA GLN A 50 -1.54 -1.63 -2.89
C GLN A 50 -1.11 -2.75 -1.93
N ILE A 51 -0.03 -3.46 -2.23
CA ILE A 51 0.51 -4.50 -1.34
C ILE A 51 0.94 -3.87 0.00
N MET A 52 1.55 -2.68 -0.01
CA MET A 52 1.93 -2.01 1.24
C MET A 52 0.72 -1.66 2.10
N GLU A 53 -0.38 -1.21 1.48
CA GLU A 53 -1.64 -0.94 2.18
C GLU A 53 -2.22 -2.21 2.83
N VAL A 54 -2.25 -3.31 2.08
CA VAL A 54 -2.75 -4.61 2.59
C VAL A 54 -1.88 -5.15 3.73
N LEU A 55 -0.57 -4.99 3.63
CA LEU A 55 0.37 -5.50 4.63
C LEU A 55 0.42 -4.64 5.88
N TYR A 56 0.27 -3.31 5.77
CA TYR A 56 0.57 -2.38 6.87
C TYR A 56 -0.61 -1.54 7.36
N GLY A 57 -1.77 -1.60 6.71
CA GLY A 57 -2.95 -0.80 7.08
C GLY A 57 -3.45 -1.05 8.51
N ASP A 58 -3.33 -2.29 9.00
CA ASP A 58 -3.78 -2.71 10.33
C ASP A 58 -2.61 -3.14 11.25
N GLY A 59 -1.44 -2.50 11.09
CA GLY A 59 -0.21 -2.86 11.80
C GLY A 59 0.70 -3.76 10.98
N ASP A 60 1.66 -4.45 11.60
CA ASP A 60 2.65 -5.24 10.86
C ASP A 60 2.09 -6.57 10.35
N GLY A 61 1.40 -6.58 9.21
CA GLY A 61 0.88 -7.80 8.61
C GLY A 61 1.90 -8.66 7.87
N TYR A 62 3.12 -8.16 7.66
CA TYR A 62 4.15 -8.91 6.96
C TYR A 62 4.89 -9.88 7.88
N THR A 63 5.27 -9.45 9.09
CA THR A 63 6.02 -10.30 10.03
C THR A 63 5.17 -10.87 11.15
N ASN A 64 4.03 -10.25 11.47
CA ASN A 64 3.14 -10.74 12.52
C ASN A 64 2.00 -11.61 11.95
N SER A 65 2.16 -12.93 12.05
CA SER A 65 1.16 -13.91 11.60
C SER A 65 -0.21 -13.88 12.31
N LYS A 66 -0.38 -13.04 13.35
CA LYS A 66 -1.66 -12.83 14.04
C LYS A 66 -2.56 -11.80 13.35
N THR A 67 -2.08 -11.14 12.30
CA THR A 67 -2.89 -10.21 11.49
C THR A 67 -3.74 -10.97 10.46
N THR A 68 -4.63 -10.24 9.78
CA THR A 68 -5.52 -10.74 8.73
C THR A 68 -4.79 -11.19 7.46
N THR A 69 -3.54 -10.77 7.26
CA THR A 69 -2.75 -11.09 6.05
C THR A 69 -2.62 -12.60 5.84
N LYS A 70 -2.40 -13.37 6.92
CA LYS A 70 -2.30 -14.84 6.83
C LYS A 70 -3.60 -15.46 6.33
N ASP A 71 -4.74 -14.97 6.80
CA ASP A 71 -6.05 -15.48 6.41
C ASP A 71 -6.36 -15.15 4.95
N MET A 72 -6.03 -13.92 4.51
CA MET A 72 -6.13 -13.49 3.12
C MET A 72 -5.28 -14.37 2.18
N LEU A 73 -4.02 -14.62 2.53
CA LEU A 73 -3.13 -15.47 1.74
C LEU A 73 -3.62 -16.92 1.70
N THR A 74 -4.16 -17.44 2.80
CA THR A 74 -4.75 -18.78 2.84
C THR A 74 -5.95 -18.87 1.89
N ALA A 75 -6.86 -17.89 1.95
CA ALA A 75 -8.02 -17.84 1.07
C ALA A 75 -7.64 -17.71 -0.41
N LEU A 76 -6.60 -16.94 -0.73
CA LEU A 76 -6.19 -16.66 -2.12
C LEU A 76 -5.32 -17.76 -2.74
N LEU A 77 -4.40 -18.35 -1.97
CA LEU A 77 -3.34 -19.22 -2.50
C LEU A 77 -3.47 -20.69 -2.09
N VAL A 78 -4.26 -21.00 -1.07
CA VAL A 78 -4.40 -22.37 -0.53
C VAL A 78 -5.80 -22.93 -0.75
N THR A 79 -6.83 -22.12 -0.49
CA THR A 79 -8.22 -22.55 -0.57
C THR A 79 -8.75 -22.40 -1.99
N PRO A 80 -9.14 -23.50 -2.68
CA PRO A 80 -9.77 -23.38 -3.99
C PRO A 80 -11.17 -22.76 -3.88
N PHE A 81 -11.55 -21.98 -4.89
CA PHE A 81 -12.94 -21.57 -5.05
C PHE A 81 -13.76 -22.77 -5.52
N ASN A 82 -14.75 -23.18 -4.72
CA ASN A 82 -15.72 -24.16 -5.15
C ASN A 82 -16.70 -23.48 -6.12
N VAL A 83 -16.75 -23.95 -7.36
CA VAL A 83 -17.69 -23.53 -8.41
C VAL A 83 -18.86 -24.51 -8.46
#